data_AF-A0A1K2H5Z3-F1
#
_entry.id   AF-A0A1K2H5Z3-F1
#
_cell.length_a   1.000
_cell.length_b   1.000
_cell.length_c   1.000
_cell.angle_alpha   90.00
_cell.angle_beta   90.00
_cell.angle_gamma   90.00
#
_symmetry.space_group_name_H-M   'P 1'
#
loop_
_entity.id
_entity.type
_entity.pdbx_description
1 polymer ?
#
loop_
_entity_poly.entity_id
_entity_poly.type
_entity_poly.pdbx_seq_one_letter_code
_entity_poly.pdbx_strand_id
1 'polypeptide(L)'
;MARDIEKALGKFIRDPVVTVVVTNFVGPYSEQIRVIGEAARPQTLPYRQKMTLLDVMIAVNGITDFADGNGTTLLRTSEGAKQYSVRIKDLIKRGDVSANVEMKPGDVLIIPRSWF
;
A
#
# COMPACT_ATOMS: atom_id res chain seq x y z
N MET A 1 2.32 15.88 44.42
CA MET A 1 1.60 16.13 43.16
C MET A 1 2.38 15.44 42.08
N ALA A 2 2.08 14.16 41.92
CA ALA A 2 2.74 13.23 41.01
C ALA A 2 1.64 12.65 40.12
N ARG A 3 1.98 12.41 38.84
CA ARG A 3 1.14 11.74 37.82
C ARG A 3 0.09 12.59 37.13
N ASP A 4 0.55 13.57 36.38
CA ASP A 4 -0.05 14.00 35.13
C ASP A 4 1.15 14.38 34.26
N ILE A 5 1.64 13.52 33.36
CA ILE A 5 1.43 13.61 31.90
C ILE A 5 2.15 12.38 31.29
N GLU A 6 1.65 11.17 31.54
CA GLU A 6 2.12 9.94 30.85
C GLU A 6 1.03 9.34 29.94
N LYS A 7 0.14 10.20 29.41
CA LYS A 7 -1.03 9.77 28.63
C LYS A 7 -1.04 10.27 27.19
N ALA A 8 0.12 10.37 26.58
CA ALA A 8 0.30 10.43 25.14
C ALA A 8 1.67 9.81 24.88
N LEU A 9 1.77 8.53 24.51
CA LEU A 9 1.96 8.14 23.11
C LEU A 9 1.78 6.62 23.01
N GLY A 10 0.58 6.13 23.34
CA GLY A 10 0.20 4.77 22.98
C GLY A 10 -0.42 4.76 21.59
N LYS A 11 0.37 4.65 20.52
CA LYS A 11 -0.09 4.00 19.27
C LYS A 11 0.93 3.98 18.14
N PHE A 12 0.97 2.82 17.49
CA PHE A 12 1.49 2.55 16.15
C PHE A 12 2.97 2.78 15.95
N ILE A 13 3.80 1.75 16.16
CA ILE A 13 4.51 1.04 15.08
C ILE A 13 4.78 -0.39 15.59
N ARG A 14 4.07 -1.39 15.09
CA ARG A 14 4.52 -2.79 15.18
C ARG A 14 5.19 -3.08 13.85
N ASP A 15 6.50 -3.30 13.88
CA ASP A 15 7.38 -3.60 12.74
C ASP A 15 6.71 -4.51 11.70
N PRO A 16 6.37 -4.01 10.50
CA PRO A 16 6.13 -4.89 9.38
C PRO A 16 7.49 -5.29 8.81
N VAL A 17 7.88 -6.55 8.96
CA VAL A 17 9.04 -7.12 8.26
C VAL A 17 8.72 -7.14 6.77
N VAL A 18 9.07 -6.07 6.05
CA VAL A 18 8.82 -5.94 4.60
C VAL A 18 10.04 -6.42 3.81
N THR A 19 9.89 -7.57 3.15
CA THR A 19 10.89 -8.05 2.19
C THR A 19 10.58 -7.48 0.82
N VAL A 20 11.40 -6.55 0.35
CA VAL A 20 11.30 -6.00 -1.01
C VAL A 20 12.41 -6.60 -1.85
N VAL A 21 12.06 -7.43 -2.82
CA VAL A 21 13.01 -8.02 -3.77
C VAL A 21 13.07 -7.11 -5.00
N VAL A 22 14.12 -6.30 -5.13
CA VAL A 22 14.36 -5.46 -6.32
C VAL A 22 15.11 -6.31 -7.34
N THR A 23 14.41 -6.89 -8.32
CA THR A 23 15.02 -7.84 -9.27
C THR A 23 15.34 -7.27 -10.64
N ASN A 24 15.05 -6.00 -10.98
CA ASN A 24 15.49 -5.38 -12.24
C ASN A 24 15.38 -3.85 -12.20
N PHE A 25 16.10 -3.14 -13.08
CA PHE A 25 15.99 -1.68 -13.24
C PHE A 25 14.59 -1.31 -13.76
N VAL A 26 13.82 -0.53 -12.98
CA VAL A 26 12.41 -0.20 -13.26
C VAL A 26 12.18 1.27 -13.66
N GLY A 27 13.23 2.03 -13.99
CA GLY A 27 13.19 3.48 -14.28
C GLY A 27 13.63 4.36 -13.10
N PRO A 28 13.49 5.70 -13.17
CA PRO A 28 13.78 6.59 -12.04
C PRO A 28 12.90 6.27 -10.84
N TYR A 29 13.43 6.33 -9.60
CA TYR A 29 12.65 6.06 -8.37
C TYR A 29 11.37 6.91 -8.25
N SER A 30 11.37 8.11 -8.84
CA SER A 30 10.23 9.02 -8.88
C SER A 30 9.08 8.53 -9.76
N GLU A 31 9.34 7.58 -10.68
CA GLU A 31 8.39 7.07 -11.67
C GLU A 31 7.97 5.62 -11.41
N GLN A 32 8.22 5.13 -10.20
CA GLN A 32 7.90 3.77 -9.80
C GLN A 32 6.73 3.75 -8.83
N ILE A 33 5.87 2.74 -8.96
CA ILE A 33 4.89 2.36 -7.95
C ILE A 33 5.49 1.21 -7.15
N ARG A 34 5.46 1.29 -5.82
CA ARG A 34 6.00 0.25 -4.95
C ARG A 34 4.86 -0.45 -4.23
N VAL A 35 4.86 -1.78 -4.21
CA VAL A 35 3.87 -2.58 -3.48
C VAL A 35 4.59 -3.41 -2.43
N ILE A 36 4.20 -3.26 -1.17
CA ILE A 36 4.81 -3.94 -0.03
C ILE A 36 3.74 -4.55 0.89
N GLY A 37 4.17 -5.49 1.73
CA GLY A 37 3.30 -6.19 2.67
C GLY A 37 2.63 -7.42 2.06
N GLU A 38 1.38 -7.67 2.42
CA GLU A 38 0.61 -8.88 2.07
C GLU A 38 0.02 -8.85 0.65
N ALA A 39 0.80 -8.38 -0.33
CA ALA A 39 0.53 -8.64 -1.74
C ALA A 39 0.95 -10.08 -2.09
N ALA A 40 0.31 -10.71 -3.08
CA ALA A 40 0.72 -12.05 -3.50
C ALA A 40 2.15 -12.06 -4.09
N ARG A 41 2.55 -10.97 -4.75
CA ARG A 41 3.92 -10.72 -5.21
C ARG A 41 4.34 -9.27 -4.96
N PRO A 42 4.88 -8.94 -3.77
CA PRO A 42 5.40 -7.62 -3.47
C PRO A 42 6.54 -7.26 -4.44
N GLN A 43 6.39 -6.16 -5.17
CA GLN A 43 7.37 -5.74 -6.18
C GLN A 43 7.25 -4.25 -6.48
N THR A 44 8.20 -3.78 -7.28
CA THR A 44 8.18 -2.42 -7.83
C THR A 44 7.75 -2.47 -9.29
N LEU A 45 6.83 -1.59 -9.67
CA LEU A 45 6.24 -1.50 -10.99
C LEU A 45 6.63 -0.17 -11.65
N PRO A 46 6.99 -0.16 -12.94
CA PRO A 46 7.17 1.09 -13.67
C PRO A 46 5.80 1.75 -13.85
N TYR A 47 5.70 3.05 -13.57
CA TYR A 47 4.46 3.78 -13.81
C TYR A 47 4.15 3.85 -15.31
N ARG A 48 2.87 3.71 -15.66
CA ARG A 48 2.34 3.96 -16.99
C ARG A 48 1.20 4.95 -16.88
N GLN A 49 1.00 5.79 -17.90
CA GLN A 49 -0.09 6.75 -17.91
C GLN A 49 -1.44 6.04 -17.71
N LYS A 50 -2.32 6.65 -16.90
CA LYS A 50 -3.66 6.13 -16.56
C LYS A 50 -3.67 4.80 -15.82
N MET A 51 -2.56 4.42 -15.19
CA MET A 51 -2.50 3.22 -14.35
C MET A 51 -3.36 3.41 -13.09
N THR A 52 -4.11 2.37 -12.73
CA THR A 52 -5.04 2.35 -11.60
C THR A 52 -4.64 1.32 -10.55
N LEU A 53 -5.26 1.39 -9.37
CA LEU A 53 -5.07 0.41 -8.31
C LEU A 53 -5.38 -1.01 -8.82
N LEU A 54 -6.38 -1.16 -9.69
CA LEU A 54 -6.70 -2.44 -10.30
C LEU A 54 -5.54 -2.99 -11.14
N ASP A 55 -4.89 -2.15 -11.95
CA ASP A 55 -3.74 -2.56 -12.77
C ASP A 55 -2.56 -3.01 -11.90
N VAL A 56 -2.34 -2.31 -10.79
CA VAL A 56 -1.34 -2.70 -9.78
C VAL A 56 -1.67 -4.06 -9.19
N MET A 57 -2.93 -4.29 -8.82
CA MET A 57 -3.39 -5.57 -8.27
C MET A 57 -3.26 -6.72 -9.24
N ILE A 58 -3.54 -6.52 -10.53
CA ILE A 58 -3.30 -7.51 -11.57
C ILE A 58 -1.80 -7.85 -11.65
N ALA A 59 -0.94 -6.83 -11.65
CA ALA A 59 0.51 -7.02 -11.77
C ALA A 59 1.12 -7.79 -10.58
N VAL A 60 0.62 -7.58 -9.36
CA VAL A 60 1.08 -8.30 -8.16
C VAL A 60 0.32 -9.59 -7.88
N ASN A 61 -0.58 -10.01 -8.78
CA ASN A 61 -1.42 -11.20 -8.65
C ASN A 61 -2.37 -11.18 -7.43
N GLY A 62 -2.87 -9.98 -7.07
CA GLY A 62 -3.77 -9.76 -5.95
C GLY A 62 -3.07 -9.66 -4.60
N ILE A 63 -3.85 -9.91 -3.54
CA ILE A 63 -3.41 -9.90 -2.14
C ILE A 63 -3.45 -11.33 -1.57
N THR A 64 -2.68 -11.60 -0.51
CA THR A 64 -2.71 -12.90 0.16
C THR A 64 -4.02 -13.10 0.93
N ASP A 65 -4.33 -14.34 1.30
CA ASP A 65 -5.51 -14.64 2.13
C ASP A 65 -5.41 -14.05 3.55
N PHE A 66 -4.19 -13.72 4.00
CA PHE A 66 -3.91 -13.10 5.28
C PHE A 66 -3.93 -11.57 5.23
N ALA A 67 -4.15 -10.97 4.05
CA ALA A 67 -4.12 -9.53 3.88
C ALA A 67 -5.39 -8.85 4.44
N ASP A 68 -5.21 -7.73 5.13
CA ASP A 68 -6.28 -6.77 5.35
C ASP A 68 -6.36 -5.77 4.18
N GLY A 69 -7.04 -6.22 3.11
CA GLY A 69 -7.18 -5.45 1.87
C GLY A 69 -7.94 -4.12 2.01
N ASN A 70 -8.78 -3.94 3.03
CA ASN A 70 -9.48 -2.66 3.25
C ASN A 70 -8.76 -1.77 4.28
N GLY A 71 -7.84 -2.32 5.05
CA GLY A 71 -6.87 -1.55 5.84
C GLY A 71 -5.65 -1.07 5.04
N THR A 72 -5.66 -1.24 3.71
CA THR A 72 -4.51 -0.85 2.87
C THR A 72 -4.37 0.67 2.79
N THR A 73 -3.12 1.12 2.83
CA THR A 73 -2.76 2.54 2.73
C THR A 73 -1.95 2.80 1.46
N LEU A 74 -2.34 3.82 0.72
CA LEU A 74 -1.59 4.40 -0.38
C LEU A 74 -0.83 5.64 0.12
N LEU A 75 0.49 5.59 0.11
CA LEU A 75 1.37 6.71 0.42
C LEU A 75 1.83 7.36 -0.89
N ARG A 76 1.50 8.64 -1.06
CA ARG A 76 1.82 9.41 -2.27
C ARG A 76 2.96 10.38 -2.00
N THR A 77 4.17 10.04 -2.44
CA THR A 77 5.35 10.89 -2.22
C THR A 77 5.30 12.17 -3.05
N SER A 78 4.66 12.15 -4.22
CA SER A 78 4.49 13.33 -5.08
C SER A 78 3.67 14.46 -4.44
N GLU A 79 2.88 14.15 -3.41
CA GLU A 79 2.03 15.11 -2.69
C GLU A 79 2.53 15.36 -1.25
N GLY A 80 3.83 15.24 -1.01
CA GLY A 80 4.41 15.44 0.33
C GLY A 80 4.09 14.31 1.31
N ALA A 81 4.09 13.06 0.82
CA ALA A 81 3.87 11.85 1.62
C ALA A 81 2.45 11.77 2.25
N LYS A 82 1.43 12.27 1.54
CA LYS A 82 0.03 12.09 1.93
C LYS A 82 -0.37 10.61 1.91
N GLN A 83 -1.24 10.24 2.84
CA GLN A 83 -1.77 8.88 2.96
C GLN A 83 -3.26 8.85 2.59
N TYR A 84 -3.65 7.85 1.80
CA TYR A 84 -5.02 7.59 1.40
C TYR A 84 -5.39 6.17 1.80
N SER A 85 -6.59 5.99 2.36
CA SER A 85 -7.13 4.65 2.58
C SER A 85 -7.67 4.12 1.25
N VAL A 86 -7.35 2.86 0.95
CA VAL A 86 -7.83 2.18 -0.26
C VAL A 86 -8.48 0.84 0.11
N ARG A 87 -9.61 0.56 -0.53
CA ARG A 87 -10.45 -0.61 -0.25
C ARG A 87 -10.22 -1.70 -1.29
N ILE A 88 -9.03 -2.32 -1.27
CA ILE A 88 -8.66 -3.34 -2.26
C ILE A 88 -9.60 -4.55 -2.22
N LYS A 89 -10.02 -4.96 -1.02
CA LYS A 89 -10.91 -6.12 -0.89
C LYS A 89 -12.26 -5.85 -1.54
N ASP A 90 -12.78 -4.63 -1.39
CA ASP A 90 -14.04 -4.24 -2.04
C ASP A 90 -13.88 -4.14 -3.57
N LEU A 91 -12.75 -3.59 -4.04
CA LEU A 91 -12.45 -3.52 -5.47
C LEU A 91 -12.37 -4.91 -6.12
N ILE A 92 -11.54 -5.81 -5.57
CA ILE A 92 -11.24 -7.11 -6.20
C ILE A 92 -12.34 -8.14 -5.93
N LYS A 93 -12.85 -8.25 -4.69
CA LYS A 93 -13.81 -9.30 -4.32
C LYS A 93 -15.26 -8.92 -4.58
N ARG A 94 -15.61 -7.63 -4.47
CA ARG A 94 -16.99 -7.16 -4.63
C ARG A 94 -17.24 -6.43 -5.95
N GLY A 95 -16.18 -6.14 -6.72
CA GLY A 95 -16.28 -5.39 -7.96
C GLY A 95 -16.65 -3.92 -7.75
N ASP A 96 -16.40 -3.36 -6.56
CA ASP A 96 -16.70 -1.97 -6.27
C ASP A 96 -15.70 -1.06 -6.98
N VAL A 97 -16.06 -0.60 -8.17
CA VAL A 97 -15.22 0.29 -9.01
C VAL A 97 -14.97 1.65 -8.35
N SER A 98 -15.77 2.07 -7.37
CA SER A 98 -15.54 3.33 -6.64
C SER A 98 -14.29 3.26 -5.75
N ALA A 99 -13.82 2.05 -5.42
CA ALA A 99 -12.57 1.84 -4.71
C ALA A 99 -11.34 1.85 -5.65
N ASN A 100 -11.54 1.95 -6.97
CA ASN A 100 -10.42 2.03 -7.91
C ASN A 100 -9.85 3.44 -7.92
N VAL A 101 -8.59 3.57 -7.48
CA VAL A 101 -7.89 4.85 -7.39
C VAL A 101 -6.88 4.97 -8.52
N GLU A 102 -6.75 6.16 -9.09
CA GLU A 102 -5.67 6.46 -10.03
C GLU A 102 -4.31 6.46 -9.31
N MET A 103 -3.36 5.72 -9.87
CA MET A 103 -2.00 5.66 -9.37
C MET A 103 -1.19 6.81 -9.94
N LYS A 104 -0.21 7.27 -9.17
CA LYS A 104 0.73 8.31 -9.57
C LYS A 104 2.17 7.84 -9.41
N PRO A 105 3.11 8.46 -10.16
CA PRO A 105 4.55 8.30 -9.94
C PRO A 105 4.93 8.47 -8.46
N GLY A 106 5.68 7.51 -7.92
CA GLY A 106 6.17 7.53 -6.54
C GLY A 106 5.22 6.93 -5.49
N ASP A 107 4.00 6.53 -5.89
CA ASP A 107 3.04 5.89 -4.98
C ASP A 107 3.61 4.62 -4.34
N VAL A 108 3.33 4.44 -3.05
CA VAL A 108 3.68 3.25 -2.28
C VAL A 108 2.40 2.66 -1.69
N LEU A 109 2.10 1.44 -2.08
CA LEU A 109 0.97 0.68 -1.58
C LEU A 109 1.43 -0.24 -0.46
N ILE A 110 0.85 -0.05 0.73
CA ILE A 110 1.21 -0.78 1.94
C ILE A 110 0.01 -1.63 2.34
N ILE A 111 0.11 -2.94 2.11
CA ILE A 111 -0.97 -3.90 2.41
C ILE A 111 -0.68 -4.57 3.75
N PRO A 112 -1.41 -4.23 4.83
CA PRO A 112 -1.17 -4.83 6.13
C PRO A 112 -1.65 -6.28 6.18
N ARG A 113 -1.07 -7.03 7.12
CA ARG A 113 -1.60 -8.33 7.52
C ARG A 113 -2.80 -8.16 8.43
N SER A 114 -3.80 -9.00 8.24
CA SER A 114 -4.95 -9.11 9.12
C SER A 114 -4.51 -9.70 10.47
N TRP A 115 -4.83 -9.02 11.57
CA TRP A 115 -4.77 -9.57 12.92
C TRP A 115 -6.14 -10.17 13.23
N PHE A 116 -6.39 -11.40 12.79
CA PHE A 116 -7.55 -12.19 13.18
C PHE A 116 -7.09 -13.42 13.95
#